data_AF-A0A7J4NW16-F1
#
_entry.id   AF-A0A7J4NW16-F1
#
_cell.length_a   1.000
_cell.length_b   1.000
_cell.length_c   1.000
_cell.angle_alpha   90.00
_cell.angle_beta   90.00
_cell.angle_gamma   90.00
#
_symmetry.space_group_name_H-M   'P 1'
#
loop_
_entity.id
_entity.type
_entity.pdbx_description
1 polymer ?
#
loop_
_entity_poly.entity_id
_entity_poly.type
_entity_poly.pdbx_seq_one_letter_code
_entity_poly.pdbx_strand_id
1 'polypeptide(L)'
;MTEISISARIPEDVFKELETFMKEESLEKSASIRKLLAEGLQHWKEQQALKYLEEGKVTFLKAAQMSGISVWDLADIVREKRIVWIKSEKYIAEDIKKALE
;
A
#
# COMPACT_ATOMS: atom_id res chain seq x y z
N MET A 1 -13.33 -14.29 -13.57
CA MET A 1 -12.59 -14.07 -12.31
C MET A 1 -12.99 -15.17 -11.34
N THR A 2 -12.04 -15.84 -10.70
CA THR A 2 -12.33 -16.87 -9.69
C THR A 2 -12.55 -16.20 -8.34
N GLU A 3 -13.70 -16.43 -7.71
CA GLU A 3 -14.00 -15.93 -6.36
C GLU A 3 -13.63 -16.99 -5.31
N ILE A 4 -13.06 -16.56 -4.19
CA ILE A 4 -12.70 -17.40 -3.04
C ILE A 4 -13.49 -16.91 -1.83
N SER A 5 -14.18 -17.80 -1.13
CA SER A 5 -14.93 -17.46 0.09
C SER A 5 -13.98 -17.38 1.29
N ILE A 6 -14.10 -16.31 2.07
CA ILE A 6 -13.33 -16.07 3.29
C ILE A 6 -14.32 -15.92 4.44
N SER A 7 -14.07 -16.59 5.57
CA SER A 7 -14.86 -16.47 6.79
C SER A 7 -13.98 -15.98 7.93
N ALA A 8 -14.41 -14.92 8.63
CA ALA A 8 -13.73 -14.35 9.78
C ALA A 8 -14.75 -13.86 10.80
N ARG A 9 -14.42 -14.00 12.09
CA ARG A 9 -15.18 -13.37 13.18
C ARG A 9 -14.65 -11.96 13.41
N ILE A 10 -15.55 -10.98 13.43
CA ILE A 10 -15.22 -9.58 13.71
C ILE A 10 -15.94 -9.10 14.98
N PRO A 11 -15.34 -8.17 15.72
CA PRO A 11 -16.00 -7.46 16.82
C PRO A 11 -17.28 -6.73 16.38
N GLU A 12 -18.24 -6.56 17.30
CA GLU A 12 -19.55 -5.96 17.00
C GLU A 12 -19.45 -4.47 16.63
N ASP A 13 -18.55 -3.73 17.28
CA ASP A 13 -18.20 -2.34 16.97
C ASP A 13 -17.68 -2.20 15.54
N VAL A 14 -16.75 -3.07 15.11
CA VAL A 14 -16.25 -3.08 13.73
C VAL A 14 -17.38 -3.37 12.73
N PHE A 15 -18.31 -4.28 13.07
CA PHE A 15 -19.46 -4.54 12.21
C PHE A 15 -20.39 -3.33 12.08
N LYS A 16 -20.62 -2.58 13.17
CA LYS A 16 -21.42 -1.33 13.14
C LYS A 16 -20.78 -0.24 12.27
N GLU A 17 -19.45 -0.11 12.30
CA GLU A 17 -18.72 0.80 11.41
C GLU A 17 -18.88 0.37 9.94
N LEU A 18 -18.77 -0.93 9.65
CA LEU A 18 -19.00 -1.48 8.31
C LEU A 18 -20.43 -1.21 7.82
N GLU A 19 -21.45 -1.37 8.67
CA GLU A 19 -22.84 -1.06 8.31
C GLU A 19 -23.04 0.42 7.99
N THR A 20 -22.33 1.31 8.69
CA THR A 20 -22.36 2.75 8.43
C THR A 20 -21.74 3.04 7.07
N PHE A 21 -20.53 2.52 6.81
CA PHE A 21 -19.87 2.61 5.51
C PHE A 21 -20.74 2.08 4.36
N MET A 22 -21.39 0.92 4.54
CA MET A 22 -22.29 0.33 3.54
C MET A 22 -23.44 1.27 3.18
N LYS A 23 -24.03 1.96 4.16
CA LYS A 23 -25.14 2.91 3.95
C LYS A 23 -24.67 4.16 3.23
N GLU A 24 -23.53 4.73 3.63
CA GLU A 24 -22.98 5.95 3.03
C GLU A 24 -22.55 5.73 1.58
N GLU A 25 -21.92 4.59 1.29
CA GLU A 25 -21.43 4.25 -0.05
C GLU A 25 -22.51 3.58 -0.93
N SER A 26 -23.67 3.24 -0.36
CA SER A 26 -24.74 2.48 -1.04
C SER A 26 -24.24 1.16 -1.64
N LEU A 27 -23.43 0.41 -0.86
CA LEU A 27 -22.78 -0.83 -1.30
C LEU A 27 -23.27 -2.05 -0.52
N GLU A 28 -23.48 -3.15 -1.25
CA GLU A 28 -23.75 -4.47 -0.68
C GLU A 28 -22.60 -4.97 0.19
N LYS A 29 -22.89 -5.87 1.14
CA LYS A 29 -21.92 -6.37 2.13
C LYS A 29 -20.64 -6.91 1.48
N SER A 30 -20.75 -7.79 0.49
CA SER A 30 -19.58 -8.38 -0.18
C SER A 30 -18.78 -7.35 -0.98
N ALA A 31 -19.44 -6.35 -1.56
CA ALA A 31 -18.76 -5.28 -2.28
C ALA A 31 -17.98 -4.39 -1.31
N SER A 32 -18.59 -4.02 -0.18
CA SER A 32 -17.97 -3.22 0.88
C SER A 32 -16.77 -3.92 1.50
N ILE A 33 -16.91 -5.20 1.85
CA ILE A 33 -15.80 -5.99 2.42
C ILE A 33 -14.64 -6.09 1.42
N ARG A 34 -14.91 -6.34 0.14
CA ARG A 34 -13.84 -6.40 -0.88
C ARG A 34 -13.17 -5.05 -1.08
N LYS A 35 -13.92 -3.95 -1.12
CA LYS A 35 -13.39 -2.59 -1.26
C LYS A 35 -12.45 -2.26 -0.10
N LEU A 36 -12.94 -2.36 1.14
CA LEU A 36 -12.14 -2.07 2.33
C LEU A 36 -10.94 -3.01 2.49
N LEU A 37 -11.08 -4.29 2.15
CA LEU A 37 -9.96 -5.23 2.17
C LEU A 37 -8.90 -4.86 1.12
N ALA A 38 -9.30 -4.48 -0.10
CA ALA A 38 -8.37 -4.06 -1.14
C ALA A 38 -7.64 -2.77 -0.75
N GLU A 39 -8.36 -1.78 -0.21
CA GLU A 39 -7.79 -0.53 0.29
C GLU A 39 -6.84 -0.77 1.48
N GLY A 40 -7.24 -1.60 2.43
CA GLY A 40 -6.40 -1.97 3.57
C GLY A 40 -5.12 -2.71 3.15
N LEU A 41 -5.21 -3.63 2.18
CA LEU A 41 -4.04 -4.32 1.63
C LEU A 41 -3.14 -3.38 0.84
N GLN A 42 -3.70 -2.42 0.11
CA GLN A 42 -2.95 -1.39 -0.61
C GLN A 42 -2.18 -0.50 0.37
N HIS A 43 -2.87 0.01 1.39
CA HIS A 43 -2.25 0.81 2.44
C HIS A 43 -1.14 0.04 3.18
N TRP A 44 -1.37 -1.24 3.48
CA TRP A 44 -0.36 -2.09 4.11
C TRP A 44 0.90 -2.24 3.22
N LYS A 45 0.74 -2.50 1.91
CA LYS A 45 1.87 -2.59 0.98
C LYS A 45 2.67 -1.30 0.93
N GLU A 46 1.99 -0.15 0.90
CA GLU A 46 2.64 1.16 0.95
C GLU A 46 3.47 1.36 2.22
N GLN A 47 2.91 1.05 3.39
CA GLN A 47 3.67 1.14 4.64
C GLN A 47 4.89 0.21 4.66
N GLN A 48 4.77 -1.02 4.14
CA GLN A 48 5.92 -1.93 4.05
C GLN A 48 7.00 -1.42 3.09
N ALA A 49 6.61 -0.91 1.92
CA ALA A 49 7.54 -0.35 0.94
C ALA A 49 8.31 0.84 1.53
N LEU A 50 7.62 1.78 2.17
CA LEU A 50 8.23 2.93 2.83
C LEU A 50 9.15 2.53 3.97
N LYS A 51 8.74 1.58 4.81
CA LYS A 51 9.58 1.06 5.90
C LYS A 51 10.87 0.46 5.36
N TYR A 52 10.81 -0.38 4.34
CA TYR A 52 12.02 -0.99 3.77
C TYR A 52 12.89 0.02 3.05
N LEU A 53 12.29 1.03 2.41
CA LEU A 53 13.02 2.13 1.80
C LEU A 53 13.76 2.94 2.88
N GLU A 54 13.07 3.30 3.96
CA GLU A 54 13.64 4.02 5.10
C GLU A 54 14.70 3.20 5.82
N GLU A 55 14.56 1.88 5.94
CA GLU A 55 15.59 1.02 6.51
C GLU A 55 16.80 0.86 5.58
N GLY A 56 16.68 1.25 4.30
CA GLY A 56 17.70 1.06 3.28
C GLY A 56 17.82 -0.40 2.86
N LYS A 57 16.72 -1.15 2.86
CA LYS A 57 16.66 -2.56 2.43
C LYS A 57 16.31 -2.71 0.96
N VAL A 58 15.68 -1.70 0.37
CA VAL A 58 15.25 -1.69 -1.04
C VAL A 58 15.61 -0.36 -1.68
N THR A 59 15.77 -0.37 -3.00
CA THR A 59 15.94 0.85 -3.79
C THR A 59 14.61 1.62 -3.91
N PHE A 60 14.64 2.86 -4.36
CA PHE A 60 13.45 3.69 -4.52
C PHE A 60 12.48 3.12 -5.55
N LEU A 61 12.98 2.72 -6.74
CA LEU A 61 12.14 2.10 -7.76
C LEU A 61 11.59 0.74 -7.32
N LYS A 62 12.35 0.02 -6.49
CA LYS A 62 11.84 -1.23 -5.90
C LYS A 62 10.73 -0.96 -4.89
N ALA A 63 10.85 0.07 -4.06
CA ALA A 63 9.78 0.48 -3.16
C ALA A 63 8.51 0.85 -3.93
N ALA A 64 8.61 1.63 -5.01
CA ALA A 64 7.45 2.04 -5.82
C ALA A 64 6.72 0.82 -6.40
N GLN A 65 7.48 -0.12 -6.95
CA GLN A 65 6.98 -1.39 -7.45
C GLN A 65 6.29 -2.23 -6.36
N MET A 66 6.83 -2.26 -5.14
CA MET A 66 6.26 -3.02 -4.02
C MET A 66 4.95 -2.42 -3.52
N SER A 67 4.87 -1.10 -3.43
CA SER A 67 3.63 -0.38 -3.09
C SER A 67 2.58 -0.51 -4.21
N GLY A 68 2.99 -0.70 -5.46
CA GLY A 68 2.06 -0.73 -6.60
C GLY A 68 1.56 0.67 -7.00
N ILE A 69 2.30 1.71 -6.64
CA ILE A 69 2.04 3.11 -7.02
C ILE A 69 3.15 3.58 -7.97
N SER A 70 2.95 4.73 -8.62
CA SER A 70 3.97 5.26 -9.51
C SER A 70 5.18 5.78 -8.73
N VAL A 71 6.30 5.97 -9.44
CA VAL A 71 7.52 6.56 -8.88
C VAL A 71 7.25 7.98 -8.35
N TRP A 72 6.35 8.72 -9.01
CA TRP A 72 5.97 10.08 -8.63
C TRP A 72 5.14 10.10 -7.34
N ASP A 73 4.14 9.21 -7.24
CA ASP A 73 3.31 9.09 -6.04
C ASP A 73 4.18 8.71 -4.82
N LEU A 74 5.13 7.78 -5.01
CA LEU A 74 6.06 7.43 -3.95
C LEU A 74 6.93 8.64 -3.54
N ALA A 75 7.39 9.44 -4.51
CA ALA A 75 8.22 10.61 -4.24
C ALA A 75 7.49 11.66 -3.42
N ASP A 76 6.20 11.87 -3.72
CA ASP A 76 5.34 12.77 -2.95
C ASP A 76 5.18 12.27 -1.50
N ILE A 77 4.88 10.98 -1.30
CA ILE A 77 4.74 10.40 0.05
C ILE A 77 6.05 10.48 0.83
N VAL A 78 7.18 10.15 0.20
CA VAL A 78 8.51 10.19 0.83
C VAL A 78 8.88 11.62 1.25
N ARG A 79 8.57 12.60 0.40
CA ARG A 79 8.76 14.03 0.70
C ARG A 79 7.87 14.48 1.87
N GLU A 80 6.59 14.14 1.84
CA GLU A 80 5.63 14.49 2.89
C GLU A 80 6.03 13.89 4.25
N LYS A 81 6.43 12.62 4.25
CA LYS A 81 6.89 11.90 5.45
C LYS A 81 8.33 12.23 5.85
N ARG A 82 9.04 13.06 5.07
CA ARG A 82 10.45 13.44 5.28
C ARG A 82 11.38 12.24 5.46
N ILE A 83 11.11 11.17 4.74
CA ILE A 83 11.93 9.96 4.79
C ILE A 83 13.27 10.24 4.10
N VAL A 84 14.39 9.95 4.78
CA VAL A 84 15.73 10.02 4.20
C VAL A 84 16.14 8.62 3.76
N TRP A 85 16.13 8.36 2.45
CA TRP A 85 16.38 7.00 1.91
C TRP A 85 17.71 6.83 1.19
N ILE A 86 18.36 7.92 0.77
CA ILE A 86 19.68 7.84 0.13
C ILE A 86 20.72 7.57 1.22
N LYS A 87 20.91 6.28 1.53
CA LYS A 87 21.89 5.81 2.53
C LYS A 87 23.20 5.34 1.93
N SER A 88 23.25 5.13 0.61
CA SER A 88 24.42 4.62 -0.10
C SER A 88 24.34 4.97 -1.59
N GLU A 89 25.49 5.32 -2.19
CA GLU A 89 25.65 5.49 -3.65
C GLU A 89 25.26 4.24 -4.44
N LYS A 90 25.42 3.05 -3.84
CA LYS A 90 25.03 1.76 -4.45
C LYS A 90 23.55 1.73 -4.83
N TYR A 91 22.67 2.19 -3.94
CA TYR A 91 21.22 2.16 -4.21
C TYR A 91 20.82 3.13 -5.32
N ILE A 92 21.51 4.28 -5.41
CA ILE A 92 21.31 5.23 -6.52
C ILE A 92 21.71 4.59 -7.84
N ALA A 93 22.88 3.92 -7.90
CA ALA A 93 23.35 3.25 -9.10
C ALA A 93 22.40 2.11 -9.54
N GLU A 94 21.87 1.34 -8.59
CA GLU A 94 20.88 0.29 -8.87
C GLU A 94 19.57 0.84 -9.42
N ASP A 95 19.05 1.95 -8.86
CA ASP A 95 17.86 2.61 -9.38
C ASP A 95 18.07 3.17 -10.79
N ILE A 96 19.20 3.84 -11.05
CA ILE A 96 19.52 4.37 -12.39
C ILE A 96 19.60 3.21 -13.40
N LYS A 97 20.30 2.13 -13.06
CA LYS A 97 20.41 0.97 -13.95
C LYS A 97 19.02 0.42 -14.29
N LYS A 98 18.17 0.22 -13.29
CA LYS A 98 16.82 -0.31 -13.46
C LYS A 98 15.91 0.63 -14.27
N ALA A 99 16.11 1.94 -14.19
CA ALA A 99 15.35 2.90 -14.98
C ALA A 99 15.71 2.91 -16.48
N LEU A 100 16.88 2.38 -16.84
CA LEU A 100 17.40 2.32 -18.21
C LEU A 100 17.14 0.96 -18.90
N GLU A 101 16.59 -0.01 -18.18
CA GLU A 101 16.13 -1.31 -18.69
C GLU A 101 14.68 -1.23 -19.17
#